data_AF-A0A7Y0TLB1-F1
#
_entry.id   AF-A0A7Y0TLB1-F1
#
_cell.length_a   1.000
_cell.length_b   1.000
_cell.length_c   1.000
_cell.angle_alpha   90.00
_cell.angle_beta   90.00
_cell.angle_gamma   90.00
#
_symmetry.space_group_name_H-M   'P 1'
#
loop_
_entity.id
_entity.type
_entity.pdbx_description
1 polymer ?
#
loop_
_entity_poly.entity_id
_entity_poly.type
_entity_poly.pdbx_seq_one_letter_code
_entity_poly.pdbx_strand_id
1 'polypeptide(L)' 'MSDFLNNLLTQPEGKTLEFKRDSSSTKPFLKTLVAFANSAGGRLIFGVTDQRQIIGV' A
#
# COMPACT_ATOMS: atom_id res chain seq x y z
N MET A 1 2.92 -0.75 18.01
CA MET A 1 2.53 0.07 16.84
C MET A 1 3.52 -0.10 15.69
N SER A 2 4.83 -0.15 15.99
CA SER A 2 5.91 -0.50 15.05
C SER A 2 5.79 -1.90 14.42
N ASP A 3 5.30 -2.89 15.17
CA ASP A 3 5.26 -4.28 14.71
C ASP A 3 4.26 -4.53 13.58
N PHE A 4 3.17 -3.77 13.54
CA PHE A 4 2.16 -3.88 12.50
C PHE A 4 2.71 -3.47 11.13
N LEU A 5 3.47 -2.37 11.08
CA LEU A 5 4.12 -1.90 9.85
C LEU A 5 5.24 -2.84 9.41
N ASN A 6 6.06 -3.32 10.36
CA ASN A 6 7.09 -4.31 10.03
C ASN A 6 6.50 -5.60 9.47
N ASN A 7 5.39 -6.09 10.03
CA ASN A 7 4.71 -7.29 9.55
C ASN A 7 4.10 -7.09 8.14
N LEU A 8 3.62 -5.87 7.84
CA LEU A 8 3.17 -5.52 6.49
C LEU A 8 4.33 -5.45 5.50
N LEU A 9 5.48 -4.87 5.88
CA LEU A 9 6.68 -4.81 5.04
C LEU A 9 7.31 -6.18 4.76
N THR A 10 7.11 -7.15 5.66
CA THR A 10 7.53 -8.54 5.43
C THR A 10 6.61 -9.31 4.49
N GLN A 11 5.38 -8.83 4.25
CA GLN A 11 4.46 -9.47 3.32
C GLN A 11 4.82 -9.13 1.87
N PRO A 12 4.77 -10.11 0.95
CA PRO A 12 4.98 -9.85 -0.46
C PRO A 12 3.86 -8.96 -1.01
N GLU A 13 4.24 -8.05 -1.90
CA GLU A 13 3.29 -7.21 -2.63
C GLU A 13 2.43 -8.10 -3.53
N GLY A 14 1.11 -7.85 -3.56
CA GLY A 14 0.18 -8.78 -4.17
C GLY A 14 -1.19 -8.19 -4.41
N LYS A 15 -2.13 -9.03 -4.87
CA LYS A 15 -3.49 -8.61 -5.24
C LYS A 15 -4.30 -7.94 -4.11
N THR A 16 -3.83 -8.02 -2.88
CA THR A 16 -4.49 -7.48 -1.68
C THR A 16 -3.61 -6.49 -0.92
N LEU A 17 -2.38 -6.24 -1.35
CA LEU A 17 -1.42 -5.36 -0.67
C LEU A 17 -0.61 -4.58 -1.72
N GLU A 18 -0.86 -3.28 -1.83
CA GLU A 18 -0.08 -2.37 -2.67
C GLU A 18 0.62 -1.32 -1.81
N PHE A 19 1.90 -1.07 -2.09
CA PHE A 19 2.66 0.02 -1.51
C PHE A 19 2.77 1.18 -2.51
N LYS A 20 2.56 2.40 -2.01
CA LYS A 20 2.82 3.63 -2.77
C LYS A 20 3.72 4.58 -2.00
N ARG A 21 4.77 5.05 -2.67
CA ARG A 21 5.70 6.06 -2.17
C ARG A 21 5.01 7.42 -2.00
N ASP A 22 4.31 7.86 -3.04
CA ASP A 22 3.72 9.19 -3.09
C ASP A 22 2.25 9.14 -3.55
N SER A 23 1.38 9.92 -2.89
CA SER A 23 0.02 10.20 -3.33
C SER A 23 -0.06 11.23 -4.48
N SER A 24 1.10 11.59 -5.05
CA SER A 24 1.30 12.64 -6.07
C SER A 24 0.38 12.53 -7.29
N SER A 25 -0.27 11.39 -7.52
CA SER A 25 -1.38 11.30 -8.47
C SER A 25 -2.56 10.51 -7.90
N THR A 26 -3.70 11.20 -7.74
CA THR A 26 -4.92 10.66 -7.13
C THR A 26 -5.60 9.59 -7.97
N LYS A 27 -5.54 9.71 -9.29
CA LYS A 27 -6.20 8.78 -10.24
C LYS A 27 -5.75 7.32 -10.09
N PRO A 28 -4.45 6.99 -10.12
CA PRO A 28 -4.03 5.59 -10.09
C PRO A 28 -4.38 4.88 -8.78
N PHE A 29 -4.30 5.54 -7.63
CA PHE A 29 -4.62 4.89 -6.35
C PHE A 29 -6.13 4.70 -6.17
N LEU A 30 -6.96 5.62 -6.65
CA LEU A 30 -8.42 5.47 -6.63
C LEU A 30 -8.85 4.25 -7.44
N LYS A 31 -8.20 4.00 -8.58
CA LYS A 31 -8.45 2.80 -9.39
C LYS A 31 -8.10 1.54 -8.61
N THR A 32 -6.96 1.50 -7.92
CA THR A 32 -6.59 0.37 -7.05
C THR A 32 -7.60 0.20 -5.90
N LEU A 33 -8.01 1.30 -5.26
CA LEU A 33 -8.97 1.26 -4.16
C LEU A 33 -10.32 0.68 -4.60
N VAL A 34 -10.83 1.12 -5.76
CA VAL A 34 -12.06 0.57 -6.35
C VAL A 34 -11.87 -0.89 -6.75
N ALA A 35 -10.71 -1.27 -7.29
CA ALA A 35 -10.42 -2.66 -7.62
C ALA A 35 -10.35 -3.57 -6.38
N PHE A 36 -9.80 -3.08 -5.27
CA PHE A 36 -9.80 -3.77 -3.99
C PHE A 36 -11.19 -3.88 -3.38
N ALA A 37 -12.00 -2.81 -3.43
CA ALA A 37 -13.37 -2.82 -2.96
C ALA A 37 -14.26 -3.79 -3.74
N ASN A 38 -14.02 -3.93 -5.05
CA ASN A 38 -14.73 -4.86 -5.93
C ASN A 38 -14.16 -6.30 -5.93
N SER A 39 -13.03 -6.53 -5.25
CA SER A 39 -12.40 -7.86 -5.12
C SER A 39 -12.59 -8.39 -3.69
N ALA A 40 -11.73 -9.31 -3.23
CA ALA A 40 -11.74 -9.87 -1.87
C ALA A 40 -11.30 -8.87 -0.77
N GLY A 41 -11.27 -7.56 -1.07
CA GLY A 41 -10.66 -6.53 -0.23
C GLY A 41 -9.15 -6.40 -0.44
N GLY A 42 -8.58 -5.33 0.11
CA GLY A 42 -7.14 -5.06 0.04
C GLY A 42 -6.72 -3.91 0.94
N ARG A 43 -5.42 -3.78 1.17
CA ARG A 43 -4.80 -2.69 1.92
C ARG A 43 -3.85 -1.93 1.01
N LEU A 44 -4.00 -0.62 1.03
CA LEU A 44 -3.15 0.31 0.31
C LEU A 44 -2.36 1.11 1.34
N ILE A 45 -1.03 1.01 1.28
CA ILE A 45 -0.15 1.66 2.24
C ILE A 45 0.61 2.77 1.51
N PHE A 46 0.49 4.00 2.03
CA PHE A 46 1.20 5.17 1.52
C PHE A 46 2.42 5.49 2.39
N GLY A 47 3.44 6.09 1.79
CA GLY A 47 4.67 6.48 2.48
C GLY A 47 5.67 5.33 2.66
N VAL A 48 5.63 4.34 1.75
CA VAL A 48 6.62 3.26 1.69
C VAL A 48 7.32 3.31 0.34
N THR A 49 8.65 3.32 0.36
CA THR A 49 9.49 3.26 -0.84
C THR A 49 9.51 1.84 -1.43
N ASP A 50 9.87 1.71 -2.70
CA ASP A 50 10.11 0.40 -3.33
C ASP A 50 11.20 -0.41 -2.60
N GLN A 51 12.07 0.28 -1.85
CA GLN A 51 13.06 -0.34 -0.94
C GLN A 51 12.46 -0.80 0.40
N ARG A 52 11.12 -0.82 0.55
CA ARG A 52 10.40 -1.14 1.80
C ARG A 52 10.79 -0.25 2.98
N GLN A 53 11.18 0.99 2.70
CA GLN A 53 11.48 1.96 3.76
C GLN A 53 10.26 2.87 3.97
N ILE A 54 9.87 3.04 5.23
CA ILE A 54 8.81 3.97 5.61
C ILE A 54 9.42 5.37 5.56
N ILE A 55 9.03 6.15 4.56
CA ILE A 55 9.43 7.56 4.40
C ILE A 55 8.45 8.51 5.11
N GLY A 56 7.27 8.03 5.50
CA GLY A 56 6.21 8.87 6.05
C GLY A 56 5.51 9.70 4.97
N VAL A 57 4.47 10.42 5.36
CA VAL A 57 3.70 11.36 4.53
C VAL A 57 3.75 12.76 5.12
#